data_AF-A0A2G9PP55-F1
#
_entry.id   AF-A0A2G9PP55-F1
#
_cell.length_a   1.000
_cell.length_b   1.000
_cell.length_c   1.000
_cell.angle_alpha   90.00
_cell.angle_beta   90.00
_cell.angle_gamma   90.00
#
_symmetry.space_group_name_H-M   'P 1'
#
loop_
_entity.id
_entity.type
_entity.pdbx_description
1 polymer ?
#
loop_
_entity_poly.entity_id
_entity_poly.type
_entity_poly.pdbx_seq_one_letter_code
_entity_poly.pdbx_strand_id
1 'polypeptide(L)'
;MYSIYGGNAIVEVVAVETFETPLVRKSRSILESQAISNPGSPYNLAYEYNFNYAVVFNIILWIMIGLALAVIAVSYNLWNMDPGYDSIIYRMTNQKIRMD
;
A
#
# COMPACT_ATOMS: atom_id res chain seq x y z
N MET A 1 -39.50 -58.13 18.04
CA MET A 1 -38.53 -57.16 17.48
C MET A 1 -37.81 -56.53 18.66
N TYR A 2 -36.57 -56.91 18.96
CA TYR A 2 -35.88 -56.45 20.17
C TYR A 2 -35.34 -55.02 19.96
N SER A 3 -35.80 -54.09 20.80
CA SER A 3 -35.31 -52.71 20.84
C SER A 3 -33.99 -52.70 21.60
N ILE A 4 -32.89 -52.48 20.87
CA ILE A 4 -31.51 -52.63 21.36
C ILE A 4 -31.20 -51.66 22.53
N TYR A 5 -32.01 -50.60 22.69
CA TYR A 5 -31.82 -49.61 23.75
C TYR A 5 -33.05 -49.34 24.61
N GLY A 6 -34.15 -50.09 24.43
CA GLY A 6 -35.30 -50.06 25.35
C GLY A 6 -35.94 -48.68 25.61
N GLY A 7 -35.78 -47.71 24.71
CA GLY A 7 -36.26 -46.33 24.91
C GLY A 7 -35.25 -45.37 25.58
N ASN A 8 -34.03 -45.84 25.84
CA ASN A 8 -32.96 -45.05 26.46
C ASN A 8 -31.91 -44.63 25.40
N ALA A 9 -31.21 -43.53 25.64
CA ALA A 9 -30.14 -43.05 24.77
C ALA A 9 -28.76 -43.24 25.43
N ILE A 10 -27.80 -43.77 24.68
CA ILE A 10 -26.40 -43.80 25.08
C ILE A 10 -25.71 -42.59 24.46
N VAL A 11 -25.07 -41.78 25.30
CA VAL A 11 -24.26 -40.63 24.87
C VAL A 11 -22.81 -40.95 25.16
N GLU A 12 -22.01 -41.09 24.11
CA GLU A 12 -20.57 -41.27 24.21
C GLU A 12 -19.88 -39.95 23.89
N VAL A 13 -19.04 -39.48 24.81
CA VAL A 13 -18.22 -38.28 24.62
C VAL A 13 -16.79 -38.75 24.38
N VAL A 14 -16.36 -38.66 23.13
CA VAL A 14 -14.98 -38.94 22.73
C VAL A 14 -14.23 -37.61 22.68
N ALA A 15 -13.23 -37.46 23.56
CA ALA A 15 -12.31 -36.32 23.55
C ALA A 15 -11.00 -36.74 22.88
N VAL A 16 -10.46 -35.87 22.03
CA VAL A 16 -9.16 -36.05 21.38
C VAL A 16 -8.19 -35.05 22.00
N GLU A 17 -6.97 -35.49 22.35
CA GLU A 17 -5.99 -34.67 23.07
C GLU A 17 -5.43 -33.52 22.22
N THR A 18 -5.32 -33.70 20.90
CA THR A 18 -4.72 -32.70 20.00
C THR A 18 -5.51 -32.58 18.70
N PHE A 19 -5.92 -31.36 18.36
CA PHE A 19 -6.56 -31.05 17.09
C PHE A 19 -5.54 -30.41 16.15
N GLU A 20 -5.18 -31.09 15.06
CA GLU A 20 -4.29 -30.51 14.04
C GLU A 20 -4.96 -29.43 13.18
N THR A 21 -6.30 -29.38 13.19
CA THR A 21 -7.08 -28.38 12.46
C THR A 21 -8.06 -27.64 13.38
N PRO A 22 -8.12 -26.30 13.34
CA PRO A 22 -9.02 -25.54 14.19
C PRO A 22 -10.49 -25.81 13.80
N LEU A 23 -11.26 -26.36 14.74
CA LEU A 23 -12.71 -26.59 14.60
C LEU A 23 -13.48 -25.27 14.76
N VAL A 24 -13.30 -24.35 13.82
CA VAL A 24 -14.03 -23.07 13.79
C VAL A 24 -15.16 -23.15 12.78
N ARG A 25 -16.39 -22.85 13.22
CA ARG A 25 -17.52 -22.67 12.32
C ARG A 25 -17.24 -21.46 11.40
N LYS A 26 -17.03 -21.70 10.10
CA LYS A 26 -16.98 -20.61 9.10
C LYS A 26 -18.36 -19.97 8.94
N SER A 27 -18.62 -18.84 9.58
CA SER A 27 -19.65 -17.90 9.11
C SER A 27 -19.05 -17.12 7.93
N ARG A 28 -19.66 -17.22 6.75
CA ARG A 28 -19.22 -16.40 5.60
C ARG A 28 -19.64 -14.96 5.87
N SER A 29 -18.70 -14.09 6.20
CA SER A 29 -18.92 -12.65 6.26
C SER A 29 -18.69 -12.03 4.89
N ILE A 30 -19.65 -11.25 4.39
CA ILE A 30 -19.54 -10.57 3.09
C ILE A 30 -18.49 -9.44 3.11
N LEU A 31 -18.08 -9.00 4.31
CA LEU A 31 -17.02 -8.02 4.54
C LEU A 31 -15.64 -8.64 4.78
N GLU A 32 -15.48 -9.95 4.55
CA GLU A 32 -14.20 -10.60 4.75
C GLU A 32 -13.21 -10.11 3.68
N SER A 33 -12.44 -9.09 4.05
CA SER A 33 -11.24 -8.68 3.32
C SER A 33 -10.39 -9.92 3.15
N GLN A 34 -9.95 -10.21 1.92
CA GLN A 34 -8.99 -11.27 1.65
C GLN A 34 -7.83 -11.08 2.63
N ALA A 35 -7.75 -11.94 3.64
CA ALA A 35 -6.65 -11.92 4.57
C ALA A 35 -5.40 -12.10 3.71
N ILE A 36 -4.51 -11.11 3.75
CA ILE A 36 -3.23 -11.16 3.05
C ILE A 36 -2.55 -12.40 3.60
N SER A 37 -2.63 -13.51 2.86
CA SER A 37 -2.13 -14.79 3.32
C SER A 37 -0.62 -14.65 3.38
N ASN A 38 -0.11 -14.45 4.59
CA ASN A 38 1.32 -14.47 4.83
C ASN A 38 1.81 -15.86 4.41
N PRO A 39 2.73 -16.00 3.43
CA PRO A 39 3.01 -17.28 2.76
C PRO A 39 3.61 -18.37 3.66
N GLY A 40 3.77 -18.12 4.96
CA GLY A 40 4.36 -19.04 5.93
C GLY A 40 3.43 -19.60 7.00
N SER A 41 2.17 -19.13 7.15
CA SER A 41 1.32 -19.58 8.27
C SER A 41 -0.18 -19.58 7.95
N PRO A 42 -0.94 -20.62 8.38
CA PRO A 42 -2.38 -20.72 8.16
C PRO A 42 -3.22 -19.81 9.08
N TYR A 43 -2.59 -19.04 9.97
CA TYR A 43 -3.26 -18.15 10.91
C TYR A 43 -3.19 -16.70 10.46
N ASN A 44 -4.17 -15.89 10.87
CA ASN A 44 -4.21 -14.43 10.64
C ASN A 44 -3.24 -13.69 11.57
N LEU A 45 -1.94 -13.98 11.44
CA LEU A 45 -0.89 -13.29 12.16
C LEU A 45 -0.67 -11.90 11.58
N ALA A 46 -0.31 -10.95 12.44
CA ALA A 46 0.11 -9.63 11.99
C ALA A 46 1.38 -9.72 11.13
N TYR A 47 1.54 -8.77 10.22
CA TYR A 47 2.76 -8.62 9.45
C TYR A 47 3.88 -8.13 10.35
N GLU A 48 5.07 -8.67 10.13
CA GLU A 48 6.24 -8.29 10.91
C GLU A 48 6.75 -6.93 10.46
N TYR A 49 6.76 -5.97 11.39
CA TYR A 49 7.39 -4.69 11.19
C TYR A 49 8.85 -4.73 11.63
N ASN A 50 9.70 -4.01 10.89
CA ASN A 50 11.07 -3.77 11.35
C ASN A 50 11.06 -2.84 12.57
N PHE A 51 11.86 -3.16 13.59
CA PHE A 51 12.05 -2.31 14.77
C PHE A 51 12.49 -0.88 14.41
N ASN A 52 13.29 -0.72 13.36
CA ASN A 52 13.80 0.56 12.88
C ASN A 52 12.86 1.26 11.89
N TYR A 53 11.61 0.79 11.73
CA TYR A 53 10.66 1.33 10.76
C TYR A 53 10.51 2.85 10.85
N ALA A 54 10.36 3.39 12.07
CA ALA A 54 10.19 4.83 12.28
C ALA A 54 11.40 5.64 11.78
N VAL A 55 12.62 5.14 11.98
CA VAL A 55 13.86 5.82 11.55
C VAL A 55 13.96 5.80 10.02
N VAL A 56 13.79 4.62 9.42
CA VAL A 56 13.87 4.43 7.95
C VAL A 56 12.81 5.27 7.23
N PHE A 57 11.58 5.29 7.75
CA PHE A 57 10.49 6.09 7.21
C PHE A 57 10.82 7.58 7.16
N ASN A 58 11.34 8.13 8.26
CA ASN A 58 11.68 9.56 8.32
C ASN A 58 12.81 9.93 7.37
N ILE A 59 13.86 9.11 7.28
CA ILE A 59 14.98 9.35 6.36
C ILE A 59 14.47 9.42 4.92
N ILE A 60 13.67 8.42 4.49
CA ILE A 60 13.13 8.38 3.13
C ILE A 60 12.19 9.55 2.87
N LEU A 61 11.29 9.86 3.82
CA LEU A 61 10.32 10.94 3.69
C LEU A 61 11.01 12.29 3.45
N TRP A 62 11.97 12.65 4.30
CA TRP A 62 12.62 13.96 4.19
C TRP A 62 13.56 14.06 2.98
N ILE A 63 14.22 12.98 2.61
CA ILE A 63 15.04 12.95 1.38
C ILE A 63 14.15 13.12 0.14
N MET A 64 13.02 12.42 0.06
CA MET A 64 12.13 12.52 -1.09
C MET A 64 11.49 13.90 -1.21
N ILE A 65 11.10 14.52 -0.08
CA ILE A 65 10.59 15.91 -0.08
C ILE A 65 11.68 16.88 -0.56
N GLY A 66 12.91 16.75 -0.03
CA GLY A 66 14.04 17.60 -0.45
C GLY A 66 14.35 17.47 -1.94
N LEU A 67 14.39 16.23 -2.45
CA LEU A 67 14.61 15.97 -3.88
C LEU A 67 13.46 16.50 -4.75
N ALA A 68 12.21 16.33 -4.34
CA ALA A 68 11.06 16.84 -5.08
C ALA A 68 11.10 18.37 -5.19
N LEU A 69 11.41 19.07 -4.09
CA LEU A 69 11.57 20.53 -4.10
C LEU A 69 12.75 20.97 -4.97
N ALA A 70 13.89 20.26 -4.93
CA ALA A 70 15.04 20.56 -5.77
C ALA A 70 14.69 20.43 -7.27
N VAL A 71 14.00 19.36 -7.66
CA VAL A 71 13.56 19.15 -9.05
C VAL A 71 12.59 20.26 -9.50
N ILE A 72 11.64 20.65 -8.64
CA ILE A 72 10.71 21.75 -8.95
C ILE A 72 11.47 23.06 -9.13
N ALA A 73 12.39 23.38 -8.23
CA ALA A 73 13.18 24.60 -8.30
C ALA A 73 14.00 24.67 -9.59
N VAL A 74 14.73 23.60 -9.93
CA VAL A 74 15.51 23.54 -11.17
C VAL A 74 14.61 23.64 -12.40
N SER A 75 13.51 22.89 -12.43
CA SER A 75 12.55 22.94 -13.55
C SER A 75 11.98 24.35 -13.76
N TYR A 76 11.60 25.04 -12.67
CA TYR A 76 11.08 26.40 -12.75
C TYR A 76 12.13 27.40 -13.26
N ASN A 77 13.39 27.26 -12.85
CA ASN A 77 14.47 28.11 -13.33
C ASN A 77 14.78 27.86 -14.82
N LEU A 78 14.74 26.60 -15.28
CA LEU A 78 14.88 26.29 -16.70
C LEU A 78 13.70 26.81 -17.52
N TRP A 79 12.47 26.71 -17.01
CA TRP A 79 11.28 27.21 -17.68
C TRP A 79 11.38 28.72 -17.95
N ASN A 80 11.83 29.47 -16.94
CA ASN A 80 11.91 30.93 -17.00
C ASN A 80 13.31 31.43 -17.35
N MET A 81 14.12 30.58 -17.99
CA MET A 81 15.45 30.98 -18.43
C MET A 81 15.30 32.01 -19.56
N ASP A 82 15.74 33.24 -19.30
CA ASP A 82 15.73 34.31 -20.29
C ASP A 82 16.64 33.89 -21.46
N PRO A 83 16.13 33.75 -22.69
CA PRO A 83 16.93 33.38 -23.85
C PRO A 83 17.92 34.47 -24.27
N GLY A 84 17.87 35.66 -23.66
CA GLY A 84 18.71 36.79 -24.02
C GLY A 84 18.18 37.43 -25.31
N TYR A 85 17.69 38.65 -25.20
CA TYR A 85 17.03 39.30 -26.34
C TYR A 85 17.97 39.99 -27.34
N ASP A 86 19.28 39.75 -27.30
CA ASP A 86 20.25 40.76 -27.76
C ASP A 86 20.71 40.69 -29.23
N SER A 87 19.96 40.06 -30.15
CA SER A 87 20.37 40.10 -31.58
C SER A 87 19.30 39.74 -32.62
N ILE A 88 18.82 38.49 -32.66
CA ILE A 88 17.92 38.02 -33.74
C ILE A 88 16.44 38.17 -33.38
N ILE A 89 16.11 38.03 -32.10
CA ILE A 89 14.73 38.05 -31.61
C ILE A 89 14.11 39.44 -31.81
N TYR A 90 14.80 40.54 -31.46
CA TYR A 90 14.30 41.90 -31.72
C TYR A 90 14.26 42.29 -33.21
N ARG A 91 15.11 41.70 -34.06
CA ARG A 91 15.03 41.91 -35.52
C ARG A 91 13.74 41.35 -36.10
N MET A 92 13.20 40.27 -35.52
CA MET A 92 11.98 39.61 -35.97
C MET A 92 10.72 40.18 -35.32
N THR A 93 10.77 40.57 -34.04
CA THR A 93 9.58 41.04 -33.30
C THR A 93 9.33 42.54 -33.39
N ASN A 94 10.36 43.36 -33.66
CA ASN A 94 10.23 44.81 -33.73
C ASN A 94 10.43 45.32 -35.17
N GLN A 95 9.64 44.80 -36.11
CA GLN A 95 9.42 45.47 -37.40
C GLN A 95 8.43 46.63 -37.20
N LYS A 96 8.78 47.62 -36.37
CA LYS A 96 8.06 48.91 -36.43
C LYS A 96 8.42 49.53 -37.77
N ILE A 97 7.53 49.37 -38.76
CA ILE A 97 7.57 50.13 -40.01
C ILE A 97 7.67 51.60 -39.60
N ARG A 98 8.80 52.24 -39.92
CA ARG A 98 8.87 53.70 -39.95
C ARG A 98 7.85 54.15 -41.00
N MET A 99 6.70 54.62 -40.55
CA MET A 99 5.85 55.50 -41.33
C MET A 99 6.52 56.88 -41.22
N ASP A 100 7.24 57.27 -42.28
CA ASP A 100 7.56 58.68 -42.54
C ASP A 100 6.28 59.44 -42.91
#